data_AF-A0A960XBH8-F1
#
_entry.id   AF-A0A960XBH8-F1
#
_cell.length_a   1.000
_cell.length_b   1.000
_cell.length_c   1.000
_cell.angle_alpha   90.00
_cell.angle_beta   90.00
_cell.angle_gamma   90.00
#
_symmetry.space_group_name_H-M   'P 1'
#
loop_
_entity.id
_entity.type
_entity.pdbx_description
1 polymer ?
#
loop_
_entity_poly.entity_id
_entity_poly.type
_entity_poly.pdbx_seq_one_letter_code
_entity_poly.pdbx_strand_id
1 'polypeptide(L)'
;MKRLLALLALSIAGFAVQVPPHAIPGKIYETSTEVITPSAGPRVDHGIDVFMTTDFIYWTARMEGLGYVHTGVSSGTTNAPEGKTRHPDWSWRPGFKVGLGLSIPHDGWDVHAEYTW
;
A
#
# COMPACT_ATOMS: atom_id res chain seq x y z
N MET A 1 -27.06 -1.87 -1.59
CA MET A 1 -26.20 -3.00 -2.04
C MET A 1 -24.74 -2.61 -1.82
N LYS A 2 -24.08 -3.12 -0.79
CA LYS A 2 -22.65 -2.88 -0.52
C LYS A 2 -21.86 -3.94 -1.30
N ARG A 3 -21.16 -3.55 -2.37
CA ARG A 3 -20.24 -4.46 -3.06
C ARG A 3 -18.94 -4.49 -2.25
N LEU A 4 -18.65 -5.65 -1.68
CA LEU A 4 -17.40 -5.95 -0.98
C LEU A 4 -16.30 -6.07 -2.03
N LEU A 5 -15.38 -5.11 -2.08
CA LEU A 5 -14.22 -5.17 -2.96
C LEU A 5 -13.01 -5.51 -2.09
N ALA A 6 -12.63 -6.77 -2.04
CA ALA A 6 -11.39 -7.21 -1.42
C ALA A 6 -10.26 -7.01 -2.43
N LEU A 7 -9.40 -6.03 -2.19
CA LEU A 7 -8.15 -5.87 -2.93
C LEU A 7 -7.08 -6.69 -2.24
N LEU A 8 -6.65 -7.78 -2.88
CA LEU A 8 -5.49 -8.56 -2.45
C LEU A 8 -4.26 -7.99 -3.16
N ALA A 9 -3.44 -7.22 -2.46
CA ALA A 9 -2.18 -6.71 -3.00
C ALA A 9 -1.04 -7.68 -2.65
N LEU A 10 -0.56 -8.43 -3.64
CA LEU A 10 0.63 -9.27 -3.51
C LEU A 10 1.85 -8.45 -3.97
N SER A 11 2.71 -8.06 -3.03
CA SER A 11 3.98 -7.38 -3.32
C SER A 11 5.11 -8.42 -3.28
N ILE A 12 5.80 -8.62 -4.39
CA ILE A 12 7.01 -9.46 -4.48
C ILE A 12 8.16 -8.51 -4.78
N ALA A 13 9.06 -8.29 -3.83
CA ALA A 13 10.27 -7.52 -4.03
C ALA A 13 11.48 -8.45 -4.10
N GLY A 14 12.07 -8.60 -5.28
CA GLY A 14 13.34 -9.31 -5.46
C GLY A 14 14.24 -8.54 -6.42
N PHE A 15 15.38 -8.03 -5.93
CA PHE A 15 16.44 -7.50 -6.78
C PHE A 15 17.78 -8.07 -6.33
N ALA A 16 18.50 -8.71 -7.27
CA ALA A 16 19.93 -8.97 -7.16
C ALA A 16 20.59 -8.61 -8.50
N VAL A 17 21.44 -7.58 -8.51
CA VAL A 17 22.33 -7.27 -9.63
C VAL A 17 23.61 -8.05 -9.44
N GLN A 18 23.87 -8.97 -10.38
CA GLN A 18 25.04 -9.83 -10.37
C GLN A 18 26.22 -9.13 -11.05
N VAL A 19 27.27 -8.80 -10.30
CA VAL A 19 28.56 -8.38 -10.87
C VAL A 19 29.45 -9.62 -10.98
N PRO A 20 30.06 -9.91 -12.15
CA PRO A 20 30.91 -11.09 -12.31
C PRO A 20 32.24 -10.91 -11.53
N PRO A 21 32.70 -11.93 -10.79
CA PRO A 21 33.98 -11.86 -10.10
C PRO A 21 35.14 -11.97 -11.11
N HIS A 22 36.13 -11.09 -10.95
CA HIS A 22 37.40 -11.15 -11.67
C HIS A 22 38.23 -12.34 -11.13
N ALA A 23 38.48 -13.35 -11.96
CA ALA A 23 39.14 -14.59 -11.54
C ALA A 23 40.66 -14.39 -11.34
N ILE A 24 41.16 -14.69 -10.14
CA ILE A 24 42.61 -14.84 -9.88
C ILE A 24 42.92 -16.34 -9.75
N PRO A 25 43.80 -16.90 -10.59
CA PRO A 25 44.08 -18.34 -10.61
C PRO A 25 44.99 -18.76 -9.44
N GLY A 26 44.62 -19.83 -8.73
CA GLY A 26 45.55 -20.58 -7.86
C GLY A 26 45.19 -20.73 -6.38
N LYS A 27 44.04 -20.24 -5.90
CA LYS A 27 43.57 -20.54 -4.54
C LYS A 27 42.25 -21.31 -4.56
N ILE A 28 42.25 -22.51 -3.98
CA ILE A 28 41.03 -23.22 -3.61
C ILE A 28 40.49 -22.52 -2.37
N TYR A 29 39.50 -21.66 -2.54
CA TYR A 29 38.73 -21.13 -1.42
C TYR A 29 37.73 -22.22 -1.03
N GLU A 30 37.82 -22.70 0.22
CA GLU A 30 36.63 -23.26 0.85
C GLU A 30 35.52 -22.22 0.65
N THR A 31 34.49 -22.60 -0.11
CA THR A 31 33.32 -21.76 -0.33
C THR A 31 32.58 -21.71 1.00
N SER A 32 33.07 -20.88 1.90
CA SER A 32 32.27 -20.32 2.98
C SER A 32 31.06 -19.70 2.30
N THR A 33 29.87 -20.17 2.63
CA THR A 33 28.59 -19.55 2.28
C THR A 33 28.45 -18.21 3.02
N GLU A 34 29.43 -17.33 2.81
CA GLU A 34 29.48 -16.01 3.38
C GLU A 34 28.48 -15.16 2.60
N VAL A 35 27.33 -14.90 3.21
CA VAL A 35 26.32 -14.00 2.70
C VAL A 35 26.93 -12.59 2.72
N ILE A 36 27.38 -12.12 1.53
CA ILE A 36 28.10 -10.85 1.38
C ILE A 36 27.24 -9.64 1.77
N THR A 37 25.92 -9.74 1.67
CA THR A 37 24.99 -8.72 2.16
C THR A 37 23.93 -9.38 3.05
N PRO A 38 24.05 -9.30 4.38
CA PRO A 38 22.98 -9.79 5.25
C PRO A 38 21.69 -9.02 4.94
N SER A 39 20.56 -9.72 4.99
CA SER A 39 19.25 -9.06 4.87
C SER A 39 19.13 -7.98 5.94
N ALA A 40 18.81 -6.75 5.52
CA ALA A 40 18.61 -5.61 6.41
C ALA A 40 17.22 -5.63 7.09
N GLY A 41 16.41 -6.66 6.83
CA GLY A 41 15.11 -6.87 7.45
C GLY A 41 15.20 -7.58 8.81
N PRO A 42 14.05 -7.75 9.51
CA PRO A 42 13.95 -8.56 10.72
C PRO A 42 14.56 -9.95 10.47
N ARG A 43 15.54 -10.33 11.31
CA ARG A 43 16.18 -11.64 11.20
C ARG A 43 15.36 -12.66 11.96
N VAL A 44 14.74 -13.58 11.25
CA VAL A 44 14.11 -14.75 11.85
C VAL A 44 15.21 -15.68 12.34
N ASP A 45 15.21 -15.98 13.64
CA ASP A 45 16.09 -16.97 14.23
C ASP A 45 15.27 -18.19 14.65
N HIS A 46 15.67 -19.38 14.19
CA HIS A 46 15.07 -20.69 14.51
C HIS A 46 13.69 -21.07 13.90
N GLY A 47 13.21 -20.43 12.83
CA GLY A 47 12.02 -20.94 12.13
C GLY A 47 11.20 -19.90 11.40
N ILE A 48 9.95 -19.72 11.82
CA ILE A 48 8.99 -18.76 11.24
C ILE A 48 8.83 -17.60 12.22
N ASP A 49 9.00 -16.37 11.75
CA ASP A 49 8.64 -15.17 12.50
C ASP A 49 7.28 -14.67 12.04
N VAL A 50 6.38 -14.44 13.00
CA VAL A 50 5.02 -13.98 12.74
C VAL A 50 4.90 -12.55 13.21
N PHE A 51 4.54 -11.65 12.30
CA PHE A 51 4.28 -10.26 12.64
C PHE A 51 2.84 -9.86 12.33
N MET A 52 2.31 -8.92 13.12
CA MET A 52 0.97 -8.38 12.95
C MET A 52 1.04 -6.86 12.90
N THR A 53 0.28 -6.26 11.99
CA THR A 53 0.11 -4.81 11.88
C THR A 53 -1.35 -4.44 12.08
N THR A 54 -1.59 -3.28 12.69
CA THR A 54 -2.94 -2.76 12.93
C THR A 54 -2.95 -1.26 12.75
N ASP A 55 -3.83 -0.77 11.88
CA ASP A 55 -3.97 0.65 11.58
C ASP A 55 -5.44 1.08 11.73
N PHE A 56 -5.66 2.19 12.44
CA PHE A 56 -6.94 2.89 12.45
C PHE A 56 -6.93 3.96 11.37
N ILE A 57 -7.93 3.93 10.49
CA ILE A 57 -8.04 4.83 9.35
C ILE A 57 -9.23 5.75 9.58
N TYR A 58 -9.02 7.06 9.49
CA TYR A 58 -10.11 8.03 9.45
C TYR A 58 -10.07 8.74 8.10
N TRP A 59 -11.06 8.47 7.25
CA TRP A 59 -11.02 8.89 5.85
C TRP A 59 -12.33 9.55 5.40
N THR A 60 -12.25 10.31 4.31
CA THR A 60 -13.40 10.89 3.62
C THR A 60 -13.12 10.93 2.12
N ALA A 61 -14.08 10.50 1.31
CA ALA A 61 -13.98 10.63 -0.15
C ALA A 61 -14.43 12.04 -0.55
N ARG A 62 -13.55 12.78 -1.22
CA ARG A 62 -13.83 14.10 -1.77
C ARG A 62 -13.70 14.04 -3.29
N MET A 63 -14.67 14.64 -3.96
CA MET A 63 -14.62 14.90 -5.39
C MET A 63 -14.90 16.39 -5.59
N GLU A 64 -13.96 17.06 -6.24
CA GLU A 64 -14.07 18.48 -6.55
C GLU A 64 -14.90 18.70 -7.83
N GLY A 65 -15.32 19.94 -8.09
CA GLY A 65 -16.07 20.28 -9.30
C GLY A 65 -17.54 19.82 -9.33
N LEU A 66 -18.05 19.25 -8.24
CA LEU A 66 -19.46 18.85 -8.11
C LEU A 66 -20.38 19.97 -7.61
N GLY A 67 -19.85 21.18 -7.41
CA GLY A 67 -20.67 22.33 -7.05
C GLY A 67 -21.64 22.65 -8.19
N TYR A 68 -22.94 22.70 -7.89
CA TYR A 68 -23.95 23.10 -8.86
C TYR A 68 -24.75 24.31 -8.36
N VAL A 69 -25.15 25.14 -9.30
CA VAL A 69 -26.05 26.27 -9.06
C VAL A 69 -27.48 25.75 -9.10
N HIS A 70 -28.26 26.00 -8.05
CA HIS A 70 -29.65 25.52 -7.98
C HIS A 70 -30.69 26.66 -7.93
N THR A 71 -30.25 27.91 -7.83
CA THR A 71 -31.11 29.11 -7.91
C THR A 71 -30.48 30.15 -8.83
N GLY A 72 -31.25 31.15 -9.27
CA GLY A 72 -30.71 32.24 -10.11
C GLY A 72 -30.70 31.96 -11.62
N VAL A 73 -31.26 30.82 -12.06
CA VAL A 73 -31.44 30.53 -13.49
C VAL A 73 -32.73 31.19 -13.96
N SER A 74 -32.62 32.31 -14.69
CA SER A 74 -33.76 32.95 -15.35
C SER A 74 -33.73 32.69 -16.85
N SER A 75 -34.79 32.08 -17.39
CA SER A 75 -34.96 31.91 -18.82
C SER A 75 -35.47 33.21 -19.44
N GLY A 76 -34.53 34.07 -19.88
CA GLY A 76 -34.83 35.18 -20.79
C GLY A 76 -35.08 36.57 -20.17
N THR A 77 -34.74 36.80 -18.90
CA THR A 77 -34.77 38.16 -18.30
C THR A 77 -33.36 38.70 -18.08
N THR A 78 -33.15 39.99 -18.35
CA THR A 78 -31.85 40.69 -18.18
C THR A 78 -31.43 40.86 -16.72
N ASN A 79 -32.37 40.70 -15.78
CA ASN A 79 -32.12 40.67 -14.33
C ASN A 79 -32.31 39.24 -13.84
N ALA A 80 -31.22 38.47 -13.76
CA ALA A 80 -31.20 37.18 -13.09
C ALA A 80 -30.93 37.39 -11.58
N PRO A 81 -31.72 36.78 -10.68
CA PRO A 81 -31.47 36.89 -9.24
C PRO A 81 -30.18 36.16 -8.84
N GLU A 82 -29.56 36.58 -7.74
CA GLU A 82 -28.32 35.98 -7.24
C GLU A 82 -28.49 34.46 -7.03
N GLY A 83 -27.60 33.70 -7.66
CA GLY A 83 -27.60 32.24 -7.60
C GLY A 83 -26.87 31.70 -6.38
N LYS A 84 -27.43 30.67 -5.74
CA LYS A 84 -26.80 29.96 -4.63
C LYS A 84 -26.20 28.65 -5.12
N THR A 85 -24.95 28.42 -4.76
CA THR A 85 -24.24 27.17 -5.02
C THR A 85 -24.49 26.17 -3.89
N ARG A 86 -24.61 24.89 -4.24
CA ARG A 86 -24.66 23.80 -3.27
C ARG A 86 -23.55 22.80 -3.58
N HIS A 87 -22.95 22.26 -2.52
CA HIS A 87 -21.93 21.22 -2.61
C HIS A 87 -22.48 19.90 -2.04
N PRO A 88 -21.98 18.75 -2.51
CA PRO A 88 -22.28 17.46 -1.89
C PRO A 88 -21.84 17.43 -0.43
N ASP A 89 -22.64 16.80 0.43
CA ASP A 89 -22.30 16.63 1.84
C ASP A 89 -21.17 15.59 2.00
N TRP A 90 -20.08 15.98 2.65
CA TRP A 90 -18.97 15.08 2.96
C TRP A 90 -19.10 14.53 4.37
N SER A 91 -19.03 13.20 4.51
CA SER A 91 -18.97 12.53 5.80
C SER A 91 -17.62 11.86 5.99
N TRP A 92 -17.12 11.94 7.21
CA TRP A 92 -15.96 11.17 7.64
C TRP A 92 -16.40 9.77 8.03
N ARG A 93 -15.56 8.79 7.73
CA ARG A 93 -15.82 7.39 8.03
C ARG A 93 -14.58 6.78 8.69
N PRO A 94 -14.76 6.10 9.84
CA PRO A 94 -13.71 5.26 10.38
C PRO A 94 -13.57 4.01 9.49
N GLY A 95 -12.36 3.49 9.44
CA GLY A 95 -11.99 2.23 8.84
C GLY A 95 -10.88 1.59 9.67
N PHE A 96 -10.67 0.30 9.45
CA PHE A 96 -9.66 -0.45 10.19
C PHE A 96 -8.92 -1.37 9.24
N LYS A 97 -7.63 -1.52 9.48
CA LYS A 97 -6.76 -2.35 8.64
C LYS A 97 -5.90 -3.23 9.54
N VAL A 98 -5.85 -4.50 9.19
CA VAL A 98 -5.02 -5.49 9.89
C VAL A 98 -4.18 -6.24 8.88
N GLY A 99 -2.91 -6.42 9.19
CA GLY A 99 -1.98 -7.23 8.42
C GLY A 99 -1.43 -8.36 9.27
N LEU A 100 -1.22 -9.50 8.63
CA LEU A 100 -0.50 -10.64 9.19
C LEU A 100 0.61 -11.03 8.23
N GLY A 101 1.82 -11.16 8.73
CA GLY A 101 2.99 -11.53 7.96
C GLY A 101 3.75 -12.70 8.54
N LEU A 102 4.39 -13.46 7.66
CA LEU A 102 5.22 -14.62 7.96
C LEU A 102 6.55 -14.46 7.22
N SER A 103 7.65 -14.45 7.97
CA SER A 103 8.99 -14.47 7.40
C SER A 103 9.53 -15.89 7.38
N ILE A 104 9.91 -16.37 6.20
CA ILE A 104 10.33 -17.74 5.93
C ILE A 104 11.87 -17.80 5.95
N PRO A 105 12.49 -18.80 6.60
CA PRO A 105 13.94 -18.84 6.78
C PRO A 105 14.69 -19.23 5.50
N HIS A 106 13.97 -19.74 4.49
CA HIS A 106 14.53 -20.11 3.19
C HIS A 106 14.45 -18.93 2.22
N ASP A 107 15.59 -18.59 1.60
CA ASP A 107 15.73 -17.64 0.49
C ASP A 107 15.28 -16.20 0.75
N GLY A 108 15.01 -15.84 2.02
CA GLY A 108 14.66 -14.48 2.45
C GLY A 108 13.25 -14.06 2.04
N TRP A 109 12.34 -15.00 1.80
CA TRP A 109 10.97 -14.70 1.39
C TRP A 109 10.10 -14.30 2.59
N ASP A 110 9.18 -13.38 2.34
CA ASP A 110 8.11 -13.01 3.26
C ASP A 110 6.73 -13.15 2.59
N VAL A 111 5.74 -13.55 3.39
CA VAL A 111 4.33 -13.61 2.99
C VAL A 111 3.58 -12.63 3.86
N HIS A 112 2.88 -11.68 3.25
CA HIS A 112 2.08 -10.70 3.97
C HIS A 112 0.66 -10.64 3.41
N ALA A 113 -0.34 -10.73 4.29
CA ALA A 113 -1.74 -10.62 3.96
C ALA A 113 -2.36 -9.45 4.74
N GLU A 114 -3.14 -8.63 4.05
CA GLU A 114 -3.78 -7.45 4.64
C GLU A 114 -5.30 -7.49 4.40
N TYR A 115 -6.05 -7.09 5.41
CA TYR A 115 -7.50 -6.94 5.37
C TYR A 115 -7.90 -5.54 5.83
N THR A 116 -8.73 -4.87 5.03
CA THR A 116 -9.26 -3.52 5.33
C THR A 116 -10.78 -3.54 5.36
N TRP A 117 -11.38 -2.81 6.32
CA TRP A 117 -12.82 -2.60 6.50
C TRP A 117 -13.20 -1.12 6.49
#